data_AF-A0A165TZB6-F1
#
_entry.id   AF-A0A165TZB6-F1
#
_cell.length_a   1.000
_cell.length_b   1.000
_cell.length_c   1.000
_cell.angle_alpha   90.00
_cell.angle_beta   90.00
_cell.angle_gamma   90.00
#
_symmetry.space_group_name_H-M   'P 1'
#
loop_
_entity.id
_entity.type
_entity.pdbx_description
1 polymer ?
#
loop_
_entity_poly.entity_id
_entity_poly.type
_entity_poly.pdbx_seq_one_letter_code
_entity_poly.pdbx_strand_id
1 'polypeptide(L)'
;MALCRSCIQWLLFATALFISLVLAEVRIIDDTYGDSATGAVPTYSDCWNAGPDCSTCTLQPDPSMMYNGTWHDTSTGECNSANSTMGVSQNVTFSFKGTSLTVYCVALTQAVIGPWWNNLSFVLDGETSYGTFHETPGGASSYSFNYNVSVYSRTSLANTEHTFIMTAEQGTLPSTLMFDYATYNFEEDSEQGSGTSGQDTGTATSKPAQKGAPTGAIVGAVVGSVVFIGTLCLFLLLYSRRRKMTSDAEKNPTAIDPFVQSPSGLKELDTAAALQVQHVSLFARKHIPIGAATQTLTSPVSNRDSLAQEVQGLRQQLAALRAERTAGPGSGGASPSASSPSTDADVGELKREMTWLRAEMIRLQAETVVSREPPPAYDM
;
A
#
# COMPACT_ATOMS: atom_id res chain seq x y z
N MET A 1 -1.84 24.37 55.08
CA MET A 1 -1.27 23.76 53.86
C MET A 1 -2.13 24.19 52.68
N ALA A 2 -1.77 25.30 52.03
CA ALA A 2 -2.47 25.77 50.84
C ALA A 2 -1.76 25.16 49.63
N LEU A 3 -2.32 24.10 49.06
CA LEU A 3 -1.90 23.63 47.74
C LEU A 3 -2.16 24.78 46.76
N CYS A 4 -1.09 25.24 46.10
CA CYS A 4 -1.15 26.33 45.13
C CYS A 4 -2.22 26.03 44.08
N ARG A 5 -3.09 26.99 43.78
CA ARG A 5 -4.14 26.87 42.74
C ARG A 5 -3.59 26.34 41.42
N SER A 6 -2.34 26.66 41.10
CA SER A 6 -1.63 26.15 39.93
C SER A 6 -1.42 24.62 39.98
N CYS A 7 -1.08 24.05 41.15
CA CYS A 7 -0.91 22.61 41.31
C CYS A 7 -2.22 21.84 41.14
N ILE A 8 -3.35 22.41 41.57
CA ILE A 8 -4.68 21.80 41.38
C ILE A 8 -5.06 21.84 39.89
N GLN A 9 -4.78 22.95 39.20
CA GLN A 9 -5.02 23.07 37.76
C GLN A 9 -4.20 22.04 36.96
N TRP A 10 -2.91 21.87 37.28
CA TRP A 10 -2.03 20.89 36.64
C TRP A 10 -2.40 19.45 36.99
N LEU A 11 -2.88 19.17 38.20
CA LEU A 11 -3.36 17.85 38.59
C LEU A 11 -4.69 17.51 37.89
N LEU A 12 -5.59 18.48 37.73
CA LEU A 12 -6.83 18.33 36.97
C LEU A 12 -6.56 18.19 35.47
N PHE A 13 -5.57 18.90 34.93
CA PHE A 13 -5.16 18.75 33.53
C PHE A 13 -4.48 17.40 33.29
N ALA A 14 -3.61 16.95 34.20
CA ALA A 14 -2.99 15.64 34.11
C ALA A 14 -4.03 14.53 34.24
N THR A 15 -4.96 14.62 35.21
CA THR A 15 -6.04 13.62 35.34
C THR A 15 -7.01 13.65 34.15
N ALA A 16 -7.37 14.82 33.61
CA ALA A 16 -8.17 14.91 32.39
C ALA A 16 -7.44 14.36 31.15
N LEU A 17 -6.12 14.60 31.04
CA LEU A 17 -5.28 14.06 29.95
C LEU A 17 -5.09 12.53 30.10
N PHE A 18 -5.11 11.99 31.32
CA PHE A 18 -5.06 10.55 31.60
C PHE A 18 -6.42 9.85 31.49
N ILE A 19 -7.55 10.55 31.60
CA ILE A 19 -8.90 9.97 31.48
C ILE A 19 -9.32 9.80 30.01
N SER A 20 -8.71 10.48 29.05
CA SER A 20 -9.06 10.36 27.63
C SER A 20 -8.20 9.37 26.83
N LEU A 21 -7.47 8.46 27.48
CA LEU A 21 -6.81 7.38 26.74
C LEU A 21 -7.88 6.34 26.37
N VAL A 22 -8.63 6.61 25.30
CA VAL A 22 -9.45 5.61 24.63
C VAL A 22 -8.48 4.51 24.20
N LEU A 23 -8.59 3.33 24.80
CA LEU A 23 -7.80 2.17 24.41
C LEU A 23 -8.35 1.68 23.09
N ALA A 24 -7.73 2.11 21.99
CA ALA A 24 -7.98 1.52 20.69
C ALA A 24 -7.44 0.07 20.69
N GLU A 25 -8.34 -0.89 20.52
CA GLU A 25 -8.02 -2.31 20.36
C GLU A 25 -7.80 -2.60 18.88
N VAL A 26 -6.66 -3.21 18.51
CA VAL A 26 -6.44 -3.68 17.14
C VAL A 26 -7.11 -5.04 16.98
N ARG A 27 -7.98 -5.15 15.98
CA ARG A 27 -8.69 -6.37 15.60
C ARG A 27 -8.36 -6.77 14.18
N ILE A 28 -8.59 -8.04 13.85
CA ILE A 28 -8.20 -8.66 12.58
C ILE A 28 -9.42 -9.29 11.93
N ILE A 29 -9.50 -9.18 10.60
CA ILE A 29 -10.44 -9.91 9.74
C ILE A 29 -9.61 -10.80 8.83
N ASP A 30 -9.62 -12.08 9.12
CA ASP A 30 -8.93 -13.12 8.36
C ASP A 30 -9.75 -13.54 7.13
N ASP A 31 -9.08 -13.91 6.04
CA ASP A 31 -9.73 -14.34 4.81
C ASP A 31 -10.65 -15.56 4.99
N THR A 32 -10.27 -16.50 5.86
CA THR A 32 -10.93 -17.80 6.04
C THR A 32 -11.66 -17.89 7.38
N TYR A 33 -11.04 -17.41 8.45
CA TYR A 33 -11.54 -17.50 9.82
C TYR A 33 -12.35 -16.25 10.25
N GLY A 34 -12.36 -15.21 9.43
CA GLY A 34 -13.18 -14.01 9.63
C GLY A 34 -12.70 -13.07 10.73
N ASP A 35 -13.60 -12.22 11.18
CA ASP A 35 -13.33 -11.22 12.22
C ASP A 35 -13.03 -11.87 13.58
N SER A 36 -11.87 -11.56 14.15
CA SER A 36 -11.44 -11.96 15.49
C SER A 36 -12.44 -11.69 16.63
N ALA A 37 -13.32 -10.70 16.49
CA ALA A 37 -14.31 -10.33 17.50
C ALA A 37 -15.69 -10.97 17.27
N THR A 38 -16.11 -11.14 16.02
CA THR A 38 -17.49 -11.58 15.69
C THR A 38 -17.55 -12.97 15.04
N GLY A 39 -16.45 -13.46 14.49
CA GLY A 39 -16.38 -14.65 13.65
C GLY A 39 -17.03 -14.47 12.27
N ALA A 40 -17.43 -13.25 11.89
CA ALA A 40 -18.00 -12.99 10.58
C ALA A 40 -16.93 -13.14 9.49
N VAL A 41 -17.16 -14.06 8.55
CA VAL A 41 -16.22 -14.35 7.45
C VAL A 41 -16.51 -13.44 6.26
N PRO A 42 -15.48 -12.96 5.53
CA PRO A 42 -15.67 -12.23 4.29
C PRO A 42 -16.57 -12.97 3.30
N THR A 43 -17.36 -12.19 2.55
CA THR A 43 -18.18 -12.72 1.46
C THR A 43 -17.46 -12.50 0.14
N TYR A 44 -17.21 -13.60 -0.56
CA TYR A 44 -16.60 -13.61 -1.88
C TYR A 44 -17.67 -13.70 -2.96
N SER A 45 -17.47 -12.99 -4.06
CA SER A 45 -18.26 -13.19 -5.28
C SER A 45 -18.02 -14.59 -5.87
N ASP A 46 -18.67 -14.90 -7.00
CA ASP A 46 -18.30 -16.10 -7.75
C ASP A 46 -16.82 -16.03 -8.23
N CYS A 47 -16.24 -17.19 -8.53
CA CYS A 47 -14.90 -17.34 -9.14
C CYS A 47 -13.72 -17.01 -8.22
N TRP A 48 -13.77 -17.47 -6.98
CA TRP A 48 -12.67 -17.41 -6.02
C TRP A 48 -12.15 -18.81 -5.69
N ASN A 49 -10.85 -18.89 -5.44
CA ASN A 49 -10.19 -20.08 -4.93
C ASN A 49 -9.80 -19.86 -3.48
N ALA A 50 -9.95 -20.90 -2.67
CA ALA A 50 -9.42 -20.94 -1.31
C ALA A 50 -8.09 -21.70 -1.31
N GLY A 51 -7.05 -21.07 -0.76
CA GLY A 51 -5.78 -21.70 -0.44
C GLY A 51 -5.76 -22.26 0.99
N PRO A 52 -4.83 -23.17 1.32
CA PRO A 52 -3.74 -23.66 0.48
C PRO A 52 -4.10 -24.87 -0.38
N ASP A 53 -5.27 -25.45 -0.20
CA ASP A 53 -5.62 -26.78 -0.74
C ASP A 53 -6.03 -26.78 -2.22
N CYS A 54 -5.81 -25.67 -2.94
CA CYS A 54 -6.09 -25.57 -4.37
C CYS A 54 -4.97 -26.17 -5.24
N SER A 55 -4.98 -27.50 -5.38
CA SER A 55 -3.99 -28.23 -6.20
C SER A 55 -3.96 -27.87 -7.69
N THR A 56 -5.05 -27.28 -8.22
CA THR A 56 -5.16 -26.86 -9.62
C THR A 56 -4.87 -25.38 -9.84
N CYS A 57 -4.66 -24.61 -8.77
CA CYS A 57 -4.38 -23.18 -8.86
C CYS A 57 -2.97 -22.93 -9.39
N THR A 58 -2.85 -22.00 -10.35
CA THR A 58 -1.57 -21.58 -10.93
C THR A 58 -0.73 -20.78 -9.94
N LEU A 59 -1.37 -19.90 -9.18
CA LEU A 59 -0.72 -19.09 -8.17
C LEU A 59 -0.79 -19.82 -6.83
N GLN A 60 0.37 -20.11 -6.25
CA GLN A 60 0.51 -20.79 -4.96
C GLN A 60 1.54 -20.03 -4.11
N PRO A 61 1.10 -19.01 -3.35
CA PRO A 61 1.93 -18.36 -2.34
C PRO A 61 2.34 -19.38 -1.26
N ASP A 62 3.42 -19.07 -0.54
CA ASP A 62 3.89 -19.88 0.58
C ASP A 62 2.93 -19.73 1.77
N PRO A 63 2.21 -20.79 2.19
CA PRO A 63 1.27 -20.70 3.31
C PRO A 63 1.95 -20.24 4.61
N SER A 64 3.25 -20.51 4.81
CA SER A 64 3.96 -20.07 6.02
C SER A 64 4.15 -18.56 6.12
N MET A 65 3.92 -17.83 5.02
CA MET A 65 4.02 -16.38 4.93
C MET A 65 2.64 -15.69 4.97
N MET A 66 1.55 -16.46 4.99
CA MET A 66 0.17 -15.97 5.07
C MET A 66 -0.29 -15.87 6.52
N TYR A 67 -1.23 -14.96 6.80
CA TYR A 67 -1.89 -14.93 8.10
C TYR A 67 -2.74 -16.20 8.27
N ASN A 68 -2.55 -16.91 9.39
CA ASN A 68 -3.12 -18.24 9.65
C ASN A 68 -2.92 -19.32 8.57
N GLY A 69 -2.04 -19.11 7.60
CA GLY A 69 -1.72 -20.09 6.56
C GLY A 69 -2.78 -20.23 5.47
N THR A 70 -3.71 -19.29 5.35
CA THR A 70 -4.81 -19.32 4.38
C THR A 70 -4.81 -18.08 3.49
N TRP A 71 -5.51 -18.16 2.36
CA TRP A 71 -5.79 -17.02 1.51
C TRP A 71 -6.98 -17.31 0.60
N HIS A 72 -7.56 -16.25 0.04
CA HIS A 72 -8.51 -16.36 -1.05
C HIS A 72 -8.01 -15.56 -2.25
N ASP A 73 -7.99 -16.18 -3.43
CA ASP A 73 -7.53 -15.55 -4.66
C ASP A 73 -8.53 -15.63 -5.81
N THR A 74 -8.40 -14.67 -6.72
CA THR A 74 -9.15 -14.61 -7.96
C THR A 74 -8.36 -13.91 -9.05
N SER A 75 -8.65 -14.24 -10.30
CA SER A 75 -8.11 -13.55 -11.47
C SER A 75 -9.23 -13.22 -12.45
N THR A 76 -9.34 -11.96 -12.84
CA THR A 76 -10.37 -11.52 -13.79
C THR A 76 -10.15 -12.14 -15.16
N GLY A 77 -11.22 -12.39 -15.91
CA GLY A 77 -11.13 -12.93 -17.26
C GLY A 77 -11.05 -14.46 -17.33
N GLU A 78 -10.76 -15.13 -16.22
CA GLU A 78 -10.81 -16.59 -16.13
C GLU A 78 -11.66 -17.03 -14.93
N CYS A 79 -12.56 -18.00 -15.15
CA CYS A 79 -13.35 -18.58 -14.07
C CYS A 79 -13.62 -20.06 -14.36
N ASN A 80 -13.31 -20.95 -13.42
CA ASN A 80 -13.50 -22.40 -13.56
C ASN A 80 -12.89 -22.99 -14.84
N SER A 81 -11.68 -22.53 -15.20
CA SER A 81 -10.99 -22.89 -16.44
C SER A 81 -11.75 -22.54 -17.73
N ALA A 82 -12.84 -21.77 -17.64
CA ALA A 82 -13.53 -21.15 -18.76
C ALA A 82 -13.07 -19.70 -18.89
N ASN A 83 -12.80 -19.27 -20.13
CA ASN A 83 -12.60 -17.87 -20.42
C ASN A 83 -13.92 -17.14 -20.12
N SER A 84 -13.95 -16.37 -19.04
CA SER A 84 -15.13 -15.59 -18.68
C SER A 84 -15.25 -14.41 -19.62
N THR A 85 -16.48 -14.00 -19.95
CA THR A 85 -16.70 -12.78 -20.72
C THR A 85 -15.99 -11.60 -20.05
N MET A 86 -15.18 -10.86 -20.81
CA MET A 86 -14.58 -9.60 -20.37
C MET A 86 -15.64 -8.74 -19.66
N GLY A 87 -15.40 -8.36 -18.40
CA GLY A 87 -16.27 -7.48 -17.63
C GLY A 87 -16.93 -8.06 -16.38
N VAL A 88 -16.67 -9.33 -16.00
CA VAL A 88 -17.05 -9.82 -14.67
C VAL A 88 -15.93 -9.49 -13.69
N SER A 89 -16.15 -8.48 -12.85
CA SER A 89 -15.23 -8.14 -11.75
C SER A 89 -15.55 -8.98 -10.52
N GLN A 90 -14.54 -9.63 -9.96
CA GLN A 90 -14.66 -10.39 -8.72
C GLN A 90 -14.36 -9.49 -7.53
N ASN A 91 -15.13 -9.65 -6.45
CA ASN A 91 -14.97 -8.82 -5.26
C ASN A 91 -15.07 -9.65 -3.97
N VAL A 92 -14.49 -9.09 -2.93
CA VAL A 92 -14.62 -9.53 -1.55
C VAL A 92 -15.22 -8.39 -0.73
N THR A 93 -16.17 -8.74 0.13
CA THR A 93 -16.90 -7.80 0.99
C THR A 93 -16.81 -8.24 2.44
N PHE A 94 -16.53 -7.32 3.35
CA PHE A 94 -16.64 -7.55 4.79
C PHE A 94 -17.06 -6.27 5.52
N SER A 95 -17.57 -6.44 6.74
CA SER A 95 -18.00 -5.34 7.61
C SER A 95 -17.18 -5.32 8.90
N PHE A 96 -17.01 -4.14 9.49
CA PHE A 96 -16.27 -3.95 10.73
C PHE A 96 -16.79 -2.73 11.47
N LYS A 97 -16.74 -2.74 12.81
CA LYS A 97 -16.96 -1.55 13.63
C LYS A 97 -15.61 -0.99 14.09
N GLY A 98 -15.21 0.20 13.64
CA GLY A 98 -13.90 0.74 14.04
C GLY A 98 -13.53 2.09 13.46
N THR A 99 -12.39 2.64 13.88
CA THR A 99 -11.89 3.97 13.53
C THR A 99 -10.77 3.98 12.48
N SER A 100 -10.35 2.80 12.01
CA SER A 100 -9.39 2.66 10.92
C SER A 100 -9.56 1.31 10.23
N LEU A 101 -9.08 1.20 8.99
CA LEU A 101 -8.98 -0.05 8.25
C LEU A 101 -7.64 -0.08 7.50
N THR A 102 -6.90 -1.17 7.58
CA THR A 102 -5.79 -1.48 6.67
C THR A 102 -5.98 -2.88 6.11
N VAL A 103 -5.88 -3.04 4.79
CA VAL A 103 -6.13 -4.30 4.09
C VAL A 103 -4.83 -4.80 3.49
N TYR A 104 -4.50 -6.05 3.79
CA TYR A 104 -3.28 -6.71 3.36
C TYR A 104 -3.60 -7.80 2.35
N CYS A 105 -2.84 -7.79 1.26
CA CYS A 105 -2.91 -8.77 0.20
C CYS A 105 -1.52 -9.32 -0.11
N VAL A 106 -1.49 -10.41 -0.86
CA VAL A 106 -0.30 -10.84 -1.56
C VAL A 106 -0.29 -10.17 -2.94
N ALA A 107 0.78 -9.45 -3.26
CA ALA A 107 0.96 -8.85 -4.57
C ALA A 107 1.87 -9.74 -5.42
N LEU A 108 1.43 -10.03 -6.64
CA LEU A 108 2.28 -10.68 -7.63
C LEU A 108 3.34 -9.70 -8.12
N THR A 109 4.62 -10.06 -8.06
CA THR A 109 5.73 -9.18 -8.46
C THR A 109 6.44 -9.65 -9.71
N GLN A 110 6.41 -10.95 -10.01
CA GLN A 110 6.95 -11.53 -11.23
C GLN A 110 6.02 -12.60 -11.78
N ALA A 111 5.92 -12.72 -13.12
CA ALA A 111 5.04 -13.69 -13.78
C ALA A 111 5.71 -14.36 -14.99
N VAL A 112 5.37 -15.64 -15.22
CA VAL A 112 6.03 -16.50 -16.23
C VAL A 112 5.61 -16.17 -17.66
N ILE A 113 4.33 -15.83 -17.88
CA ILE A 113 3.75 -15.38 -19.15
C ILE A 113 2.45 -14.62 -18.82
N GLY A 114 2.13 -13.56 -19.57
CA GLY A 114 0.86 -12.83 -19.49
C GLY A 114 0.94 -11.59 -18.59
N PRO A 115 0.25 -10.50 -18.92
CA PRO A 115 0.21 -9.32 -18.05
C PRO A 115 -0.89 -9.52 -17.00
N TRP A 116 -0.49 -10.06 -15.84
CA TRP A 116 -1.38 -10.19 -14.68
C TRP A 116 -1.18 -8.95 -13.84
N TRP A 117 -2.10 -8.01 -13.81
CA TRP A 117 -1.96 -6.85 -12.93
C TRP A 117 -2.41 -7.16 -11.51
N ASN A 118 -1.91 -6.41 -10.53
CA ASN A 118 -2.60 -6.27 -9.25
C ASN A 118 -3.37 -4.95 -9.36
N ASN A 119 -4.52 -4.97 -10.03
CA ASN A 119 -5.35 -3.79 -10.29
C ASN A 119 -6.64 -3.89 -9.48
N LEU A 120 -6.75 -3.11 -8.41
CA LEU A 120 -7.82 -3.21 -7.42
C LEU A 120 -8.52 -1.86 -7.26
N SER A 121 -9.85 -1.89 -7.08
CA SER A 121 -10.64 -0.75 -6.64
C SER A 121 -11.25 -1.00 -5.26
N PHE A 122 -11.57 0.09 -4.57
CA PHE A 122 -12.03 0.05 -3.19
C PHE A 122 -13.30 0.87 -3.01
N VAL A 123 -14.23 0.33 -2.24
CA VAL A 123 -15.44 1.02 -1.79
C VAL A 123 -15.52 0.89 -0.27
N LEU A 124 -15.69 2.01 0.42
CA LEU A 124 -15.95 2.04 1.86
C LEU A 124 -17.26 2.80 2.08
N ASP A 125 -18.26 2.15 2.68
CA ASP A 125 -19.60 2.71 2.94
C ASP A 125 -20.30 3.27 1.69
N GLY A 126 -20.04 2.65 0.53
CA GLY A 126 -20.60 3.07 -0.77
C GLY A 126 -19.83 4.19 -1.47
N GLU A 127 -18.79 4.75 -0.86
CA GLU A 127 -17.96 5.81 -1.45
C GLU A 127 -16.72 5.21 -2.13
N THR A 128 -16.42 5.69 -3.35
CA THR A 128 -15.37 5.15 -4.25
C THR A 128 -14.14 6.05 -4.35
N SER A 129 -14.19 7.25 -3.78
CA SER A 129 -13.07 8.21 -3.80
C SER A 129 -11.83 7.77 -3.01
N TYR A 130 -11.87 6.60 -2.37
CA TYR A 130 -10.76 6.10 -1.56
C TYR A 130 -9.61 5.44 -2.35
N GLY A 131 -9.70 5.42 -3.68
CA GLY A 131 -8.57 5.17 -4.57
C GLY A 131 -8.55 3.79 -5.23
N THR A 132 -7.38 3.48 -5.81
CA THR A 132 -7.10 2.20 -6.49
C THR A 132 -5.70 1.75 -6.11
N PHE A 133 -5.45 0.45 -6.21
CA PHE A 133 -4.12 -0.13 -6.13
C PHE A 133 -3.76 -0.71 -7.49
N HIS A 134 -2.60 -0.36 -8.02
CA HIS A 134 -2.17 -0.82 -9.32
C HIS A 134 -0.67 -1.15 -9.32
N GLU A 135 -0.36 -2.43 -9.46
CA GLU A 135 0.99 -2.90 -9.71
C GLU A 135 1.05 -3.80 -10.93
N THR A 136 2.12 -3.64 -11.71
CA THR A 136 2.42 -4.50 -12.86
C THR A 136 3.61 -5.39 -12.51
N PRO A 137 3.43 -6.73 -12.46
CA PRO A 137 4.53 -7.66 -12.28
C PRO A 137 5.55 -7.56 -13.41
N GLY A 138 6.81 -7.79 -13.08
CA GLY A 138 7.87 -7.99 -14.06
C GLY A 138 7.71 -9.33 -14.80
N GLY A 139 8.32 -9.44 -15.99
CA GLY A 139 8.43 -10.70 -16.69
C GLY A 139 9.54 -11.58 -16.09
N ALA A 140 9.26 -12.86 -15.88
CA ALA A 140 10.22 -13.83 -15.33
C ALA A 140 9.95 -15.26 -15.87
N SER A 141 10.68 -16.25 -15.35
CA SER A 141 10.45 -17.68 -15.62
C SER A 141 9.68 -18.38 -14.49
N SER A 142 9.42 -17.69 -13.38
CA SER A 142 8.66 -18.18 -12.23
C SER A 142 7.75 -17.08 -11.67
N TYR A 143 6.74 -17.47 -10.88
CA TYR A 143 5.93 -16.52 -10.11
C TYR A 143 6.68 -16.12 -8.83
N SER A 144 6.60 -14.84 -8.49
CA SER A 144 7.16 -14.30 -7.24
C SER A 144 6.15 -13.38 -6.57
N PHE A 145 6.11 -13.40 -5.24
CA PHE A 145 5.08 -12.74 -4.45
C PHE A 145 5.71 -11.81 -3.41
N ASN A 146 5.07 -10.67 -3.17
CA ASN A 146 5.26 -9.86 -1.98
C ASN A 146 4.10 -10.12 -1.03
N TYR A 147 4.43 -10.42 0.22
CA TYR A 147 3.46 -10.69 1.31
C TYR A 147 3.25 -9.43 2.15
N ASN A 148 2.14 -9.39 2.89
CA ASN A 148 1.80 -8.25 3.77
C ASN A 148 1.79 -6.90 3.03
N VAL A 149 1.32 -6.88 1.78
CA VAL A 149 1.21 -5.64 1.00
C VAL A 149 -0.05 -4.91 1.41
N SER A 150 0.10 -3.75 2.03
CA SER A 150 -1.01 -2.87 2.36
C SER A 150 -1.58 -2.24 1.09
N VAL A 151 -2.62 -2.84 0.51
CA VAL A 151 -3.26 -2.35 -0.71
C VAL A 151 -4.25 -1.20 -0.46
N TYR A 152 -4.77 -1.11 0.77
CA TYR A 152 -5.66 -0.06 1.22
C TYR A 152 -5.37 0.30 2.67
N SER A 153 -5.38 1.59 3.01
CA SER A 153 -5.32 2.03 4.40
C SER A 153 -6.09 3.33 4.61
N ARG A 154 -6.87 3.37 5.69
CA ARG A 154 -7.63 4.54 6.10
C ARG A 154 -7.68 4.64 7.62
N THR A 155 -7.49 5.86 8.11
CA THR A 155 -7.60 6.19 9.54
C THR A 155 -8.67 7.26 9.75
N SER A 156 -8.97 7.56 11.01
CA SER A 156 -9.88 8.63 11.39
C SER A 156 -11.30 8.44 10.86
N LEU A 157 -11.73 7.18 10.78
CA LEU A 157 -13.13 6.82 10.57
C LEU A 157 -13.92 7.05 11.87
N ALA A 158 -15.23 7.25 11.76
CA ALA A 158 -16.09 7.26 12.94
C ALA A 158 -16.12 5.84 13.54
N ASN A 159 -16.23 5.69 14.86
CA ASN A 159 -16.32 4.36 15.49
C ASN A 159 -17.70 3.72 15.29
N THR A 160 -18.06 3.44 14.04
CA THR A 160 -19.36 2.94 13.60
C THR A 160 -19.18 1.69 12.76
N GLU A 161 -20.29 1.01 12.44
CA GLU A 161 -20.26 -0.08 11.47
C GLU A 161 -19.91 0.45 10.08
N HIS A 162 -18.94 -0.18 9.44
CA HIS A 162 -18.45 0.11 8.12
C HIS A 162 -18.59 -1.11 7.22
N THR A 163 -18.74 -0.89 5.91
CA THR A 163 -18.71 -1.96 4.91
C THR A 163 -17.65 -1.67 3.87
N PHE A 164 -16.73 -2.60 3.70
CA PHE A 164 -15.63 -2.49 2.76
C PHE A 164 -15.82 -3.51 1.62
N ILE A 165 -15.59 -3.07 0.39
CA ILE A 165 -15.58 -3.88 -0.81
C ILE A 165 -14.26 -3.65 -1.54
N MET A 166 -13.56 -4.72 -1.86
CA MET A 166 -12.37 -4.71 -2.71
C MET A 166 -12.63 -5.54 -3.95
N THR A 167 -12.36 -4.95 -5.11
CA THR A 167 -12.70 -5.54 -6.41
C THR A 167 -11.46 -5.67 -7.29
N ALA A 168 -11.28 -6.83 -7.93
CA ALA A 168 -10.30 -7.02 -8.98
C ALA A 168 -10.80 -6.36 -10.28
N GLU A 169 -10.11 -5.33 -10.74
CA GLU A 169 -10.51 -4.53 -11.90
C GLU A 169 -9.85 -5.04 -13.18
N GLN A 170 -10.67 -5.62 -14.07
CA GLN A 170 -10.19 -6.04 -15.38
C GLN A 170 -9.93 -4.82 -16.27
N GLY A 171 -8.67 -4.63 -16.66
CA GLY A 171 -8.29 -3.60 -17.62
C GLY A 171 -8.25 -4.14 -19.05
N THR A 172 -7.26 -3.70 -19.82
CA THR A 172 -6.91 -4.36 -21.09
C THR A 172 -6.37 -5.77 -20.88
N LEU A 173 -6.04 -6.11 -19.64
CA LEU A 173 -5.34 -7.31 -19.21
C LEU A 173 -5.95 -7.83 -17.91
N PRO A 174 -5.87 -9.15 -17.62
CA PRO A 174 -6.33 -9.72 -16.37
C PRO A 174 -5.71 -9.05 -15.13
N SER A 175 -6.52 -8.84 -14.10
CA SER A 175 -6.09 -8.48 -12.76
C SER A 175 -6.20 -9.67 -11.81
N THR A 176 -5.30 -9.77 -10.85
CA THR A 176 -5.31 -10.74 -9.76
C THR A 176 -5.51 -10.01 -8.44
N LEU A 177 -6.28 -10.64 -7.55
CA LEU A 177 -6.48 -10.21 -6.17
C LEU A 177 -6.26 -11.44 -5.28
N MET A 178 -5.40 -11.31 -4.27
CA MET A 178 -5.11 -12.36 -3.29
C MET A 178 -5.26 -11.78 -1.88
N PHE A 179 -6.42 -11.98 -1.27
CA PHE A 179 -6.73 -11.45 0.07
C PHE A 179 -6.20 -12.39 1.16
N ASP A 180 -5.58 -11.79 2.19
CA ASP A 180 -4.95 -12.48 3.32
C ASP A 180 -5.62 -12.06 4.63
N TYR A 181 -5.52 -10.78 5.01
CA TYR A 181 -6.20 -10.26 6.19
C TYR A 181 -6.38 -8.74 6.13
N ALA A 182 -7.25 -8.23 7.00
CA ALA A 182 -7.37 -6.81 7.28
C ALA A 182 -7.24 -6.54 8.78
N THR A 183 -6.80 -5.34 9.15
CA THR A 183 -6.75 -4.87 10.53
C THR A 183 -7.59 -3.62 10.70
N TYR A 184 -8.23 -3.48 11.85
CA TYR A 184 -8.98 -2.29 12.21
C TYR A 184 -8.79 -1.92 13.68
N ASN A 185 -8.92 -0.64 14.00
CA ASN A 185 -8.92 -0.19 15.38
C ASN A 185 -10.37 -0.08 15.86
N PHE A 186 -10.67 -0.68 17.00
CA PHE A 186 -11.96 -0.56 17.66
C PHE A 186 -11.80 0.29 18.92
N GLU A 187 -12.72 1.22 19.13
CA GLU A 187 -12.79 1.99 20.38
C GLU A 187 -13.98 1.47 21.19
N GLU A 188 -13.76 1.06 22.44
CA GLU A 188 -14.88 0.77 23.32
C GLU A 188 -15.61 2.08 23.64
N ASP A 189 -16.92 2.09 23.42
CA ASP A 189 -17.78 3.17 23.89
C ASP A 189 -17.66 3.18 25.41
N SER A 190 -16.92 4.16 25.96
CA SER A 190 -16.84 4.33 27.40
C SER A 190 -18.24 4.64 27.89
N GLU A 191 -18.93 3.64 28.43
CA GLU A 191 -20.19 3.83 29.14
C GLU A 191 -19.90 4.71 30.35
N GLN A 192 -19.98 6.02 30.15
CA GLN A 192 -20.06 6.96 31.23
C GLN A 192 -21.45 6.78 31.81
N GLY A 193 -21.59 5.79 32.71
CA GLY A 193 -22.80 5.49 33.44
C GLY A 193 -23.24 6.70 34.26
N SER A 194 -23.93 7.64 33.62
CA SER A 194 -24.88 8.52 34.30
C SER A 194 -26.09 7.67 34.63
N GLY A 195 -25.94 6.88 35.70
CA GLY A 195 -27.04 6.23 36.38
C GLY A 195 -28.00 7.28 36.91
N THR A 196 -28.93 7.71 36.05
CA THR A 196 -30.14 8.39 36.49
C THR A 196 -31.00 7.33 37.14
N SER A 197 -31.13 7.40 38.47
CA SER A 197 -32.01 6.54 39.26
C SER A 197 -33.47 6.75 38.82
N GLY A 198 -33.90 6.01 37.80
CA GLY A 198 -35.29 5.81 37.44
C GLY A 198 -35.81 4.61 38.23
N GLN A 199 -36.42 4.90 39.37
CA GLN A 199 -37.19 3.94 40.14
C GLN A 199 -38.41 3.54 39.32
N ASP A 200 -38.46 2.29 38.87
CA ASP A 200 -39.73 1.68 38.46
C ASP A 200 -39.86 0.24 38.95
N THR A 201 -41.08 -0.05 39.41
CA THR A 201 -41.40 -1.16 40.30
C THR A 201 -42.01 -2.27 39.46
N GLY A 202 -41.35 -3.42 39.34
CA GLY A 202 -41.85 -4.56 38.59
C GLY A 202 -41.24 -5.88 39.05
N THR A 203 -42.07 -6.72 39.64
CA THR A 203 -41.73 -7.91 40.43
C THR A 203 -41.38 -9.15 39.59
N ALA A 204 -40.35 -9.87 40.05
CA ALA A 204 -40.08 -11.32 39.97
C ALA A 204 -39.72 -12.00 38.62
N THR A 205 -38.48 -12.52 38.54
CA THR A 205 -38.19 -13.97 38.47
C THR A 205 -36.70 -14.24 38.77
N SER A 206 -36.46 -15.25 39.60
CA SER A 206 -35.20 -15.59 40.27
C SER A 206 -34.21 -16.44 39.44
N LYS A 207 -32.92 -16.07 39.42
CA LYS A 207 -31.76 -16.96 39.22
C LYS A 207 -30.52 -16.40 39.96
N PRO A 208 -29.55 -17.23 40.40
CA PRO A 208 -28.73 -16.96 41.57
C PRO A 208 -27.51 -16.08 41.29
N ALA A 209 -27.16 -15.31 42.32
CA ALA A 209 -26.10 -14.32 42.38
C ALA A 209 -24.70 -14.92 42.19
N GLN A 210 -23.97 -14.42 41.19
CA GLN A 210 -22.51 -14.42 41.22
C GLN A 210 -22.05 -13.25 42.11
N LYS A 211 -21.26 -13.57 43.13
CA LYS A 211 -20.59 -12.59 43.98
C LYS A 211 -19.57 -11.83 43.13
N GLY A 212 -19.96 -10.67 42.61
CA GLY A 212 -19.02 -9.71 42.06
C GLY A 212 -17.96 -9.37 43.10
N ALA A 213 -16.69 -9.37 42.69
CA ALA A 213 -15.60 -8.94 43.54
C ALA A 213 -15.89 -7.53 44.07
N PRO A 214 -15.60 -7.23 45.35
CA PRO A 214 -15.91 -5.93 45.93
C PRO A 214 -15.16 -4.85 45.15
N THR A 215 -15.91 -3.97 44.49
CA THR A 215 -15.40 -2.84 43.69
C THR A 215 -14.35 -2.02 44.46
N GLY A 216 -14.41 -2.00 45.80
CA GLY A 216 -13.42 -1.36 46.67
C GLY A 216 -12.01 -1.97 46.62
N ALA A 217 -11.85 -3.27 46.30
CA ALA A 217 -10.55 -3.91 46.19
C ALA A 217 -9.80 -3.48 44.92
N ILE A 218 -10.54 -3.26 43.82
CA ILE A 218 -9.99 -2.82 42.54
C ILE A 218 -9.53 -1.35 42.65
N VAL A 219 -10.35 -0.49 43.27
CA VAL A 219 -10.00 0.92 43.48
C VAL A 219 -8.82 1.07 44.44
N GLY A 220 -8.73 0.24 45.49
CA GLY A 220 -7.61 0.26 46.44
C GLY A 220 -6.26 -0.11 45.82
N ALA A 221 -6.26 -1.07 44.88
CA ALA A 221 -5.02 -1.50 44.21
C ALA A 221 -4.43 -0.41 43.30
N VAL A 222 -5.27 0.32 42.57
CA VAL A 222 -4.82 1.37 41.63
C VAL A 222 -4.28 2.58 42.38
N VAL A 223 -4.95 3.03 43.45
CA VAL A 223 -4.46 4.18 44.23
C VAL A 223 -3.16 3.82 44.96
N GLY A 224 -3.03 2.59 45.47
CA GLY A 224 -1.81 2.11 46.11
C GLY A 224 -0.62 2.05 45.16
N SER A 225 -0.81 1.58 43.93
CA SER A 225 0.28 1.44 42.96
C SER A 225 0.81 2.79 42.47
N VAL A 226 -0.07 3.78 42.25
CA VAL A 226 0.34 5.13 41.81
C VAL A 226 1.18 5.82 42.88
N VAL A 227 0.78 5.74 44.15
CA VAL A 227 1.57 6.29 45.27
C VAL A 227 2.90 5.54 45.40
N PHE A 228 2.88 4.21 45.31
CA PHE A 228 4.09 3.40 45.42
C PHE A 228 5.10 3.69 44.31
N ILE A 229 4.66 3.72 43.04
CA ILE A 229 5.51 4.02 41.88
C ILE A 229 6.05 5.46 41.98
N GLY A 230 5.22 6.42 42.36
CA GLY A 230 5.65 7.81 42.57
C GLY A 230 6.75 7.92 43.64
N THR A 231 6.58 7.23 44.77
CA THR A 231 7.61 7.21 45.83
C THR A 231 8.89 6.48 45.40
N LEU A 232 8.78 5.39 44.65
CA LEU A 232 9.91 4.62 44.15
C LEU A 232 10.72 5.43 43.12
N CYS A 233 10.06 6.11 42.18
CA CYS A 233 10.71 6.99 41.21
C CYS A 233 11.43 8.15 41.91
N LEU A 234 10.78 8.80 42.89
CA LEU A 234 11.40 9.87 43.68
C LEU A 234 12.64 9.35 44.44
N PHE A 235 12.54 8.18 45.06
CA PHE A 235 13.65 7.55 45.78
C PHE A 235 14.83 7.25 44.84
N LEU A 236 14.59 6.67 43.66
CA LEU A 236 15.64 6.37 42.67
C LEU A 236 16.29 7.65 42.12
N LEU A 237 15.52 8.72 41.93
CA LEU A 237 16.07 10.03 41.54
C LEU A 237 16.96 10.63 42.63
N LEU A 238 16.56 10.56 43.90
CA LEU A 238 17.40 11.04 45.01
C LEU A 238 18.64 10.15 45.20
N TYR A 239 18.52 8.85 45.01
CA TYR A 239 19.63 7.90 45.11
C TYR A 239 20.65 8.09 43.98
N SER A 240 20.20 8.26 42.73
CA SER A 240 21.07 8.55 41.59
C SER A 240 21.76 9.90 41.70
N ARG A 241 21.08 10.93 42.23
CA ARG A 241 21.70 12.22 42.54
C ARG A 241 22.76 12.12 43.63
N ARG A 242 22.56 11.27 44.64
CA ARG A 242 23.58 11.00 45.67
C ARG A 242 24.78 10.24 45.12
N ARG A 243 24.59 9.25 44.24
CA ARG A 243 25.70 8.51 43.60
C ARG A 243 26.56 9.38 42.69
N LYS A 244 26.00 10.39 42.02
CA LYS A 244 26.80 11.33 41.22
C LYS A 244 27.76 12.19 42.05
N MET A 245 27.49 12.42 43.34
CA MET A 245 28.40 13.20 44.20
C MET A 245 29.60 12.42 44.74
N THR A 246 29.60 11.08 44.63
CA THR A 246 30.73 10.25 45.09
C THR A 246 31.72 9.87 43.98
N SER A 247 31.40 10.13 42.70
CA SER A 247 32.30 9.79 41.57
C SER A 247 33.22 10.93 41.13
N ASP A 248 33.05 12.15 41.65
CA ASP A 248 33.91 13.30 41.31
C ASP A 248 35.07 13.53 42.32
N ALA A 249 35.21 12.67 43.34
CA ALA A 249 36.23 12.82 44.39
C ALA A 249 37.51 11.99 44.17
N GLU A 250 37.60 11.19 43.10
CA GLU A 250 38.77 10.33 42.87
C GLU A 250 39.21 10.34 41.40
N LYS A 251 39.74 11.47 40.93
CA LYS A 251 40.73 11.52 39.86
C LYS A 251 41.67 12.72 40.04
N ASN A 252 42.92 12.39 40.37
CA ASN A 252 44.17 13.16 40.25
C ASN A 252 44.73 13.83 41.53
N PRO A 253 45.94 13.42 41.96
CA PRO A 253 47.09 14.32 41.75
C PRO A 253 48.40 13.63 41.29
N THR A 254 48.96 14.15 40.19
CA THR A 254 50.36 14.61 39.97
C THR A 254 51.54 13.76 40.48
N ALA A 255 52.41 13.27 39.58
CA ALA A 255 53.84 13.06 39.86
C ALA A 255 54.75 12.85 38.61
N ILE A 256 55.63 13.84 38.40
CA ILE A 256 57.09 13.77 38.10
C ILE A 256 57.59 13.26 36.71
N ASP A 257 58.38 14.12 36.09
CA ASP A 257 59.26 13.93 34.93
C ASP A 257 60.74 13.94 35.40
N PRO A 258 61.65 13.09 34.85
CA PRO A 258 63.02 13.57 34.61
C PRO A 258 63.73 13.01 33.35
N PHE A 259 64.05 13.93 32.43
CA PHE A 259 65.36 14.30 31.86
C PHE A 259 66.46 13.26 31.46
N VAL A 260 66.84 13.35 30.16
CA VAL A 260 68.18 13.28 29.48
C VAL A 260 68.85 11.95 29.06
N GLN A 261 69.14 11.79 27.74
CA GLN A 261 70.42 12.17 27.07
C GLN A 261 70.38 11.98 25.53
N SER A 262 71.01 12.91 24.78
CA SER A 262 71.31 12.89 23.32
C SER A 262 72.83 12.60 23.13
N PRO A 263 73.47 12.44 21.93
CA PRO A 263 73.00 12.39 20.52
C PRO A 263 73.63 11.25 19.66
N SER A 264 73.21 11.09 18.39
CA SER A 264 74.06 11.15 17.16
C SER A 264 73.54 10.32 15.97
N GLY A 265 73.23 11.02 14.86
CA GLY A 265 73.35 10.59 13.46
C GLY A 265 72.32 9.58 12.92
N LEU A 266 71.72 9.73 11.75
CA LEU A 266 71.86 10.64 10.61
C LEU A 266 70.54 10.53 9.84
N LYS A 267 70.06 11.68 9.36
CA LYS A 267 69.51 11.96 8.01
C LYS A 267 68.47 11.00 7.42
N GLU A 268 67.44 11.41 6.70
CA GLU A 268 66.96 12.68 6.13
C GLU A 268 65.93 12.14 5.11
N LEU A 269 64.66 12.54 5.18
CA LEU A 269 63.96 13.28 4.11
C LEU A 269 62.45 13.32 4.39
N ASP A 270 61.96 14.55 4.32
CA ASP A 270 60.66 15.10 4.71
C ASP A 270 59.42 14.51 4.02
N THR A 271 58.27 14.35 4.69
CA THR A 271 57.32 15.36 5.25
C THR A 271 56.69 16.21 4.12
N ALA A 272 55.50 15.88 3.62
CA ALA A 272 54.15 16.16 4.13
C ALA A 272 53.59 17.58 3.82
N ALA A 273 52.26 17.57 3.66
CA ALA A 273 51.29 18.64 3.96
C ALA A 273 51.40 19.94 3.12
N ALA A 274 50.41 20.25 2.29
CA ALA A 274 49.07 20.75 2.63
C ALA A 274 49.05 22.17 3.21
N LEU A 275 48.06 22.91 2.68
CA LEU A 275 47.33 24.07 3.21
C LEU A 275 47.69 25.50 2.76
N GLN A 276 46.57 26.22 2.53
CA GLN A 276 46.32 27.66 2.68
C GLN A 276 46.68 28.60 1.52
N VAL A 277 45.96 29.69 1.22
CA VAL A 277 44.58 30.19 1.48
C VAL A 277 44.52 31.58 0.79
N GLN A 278 43.33 31.94 0.28
CA GLN A 278 42.78 33.30 0.09
C GLN A 278 43.27 34.33 -0.96
N HIS A 279 42.22 34.91 -1.59
CA HIS A 279 41.95 36.28 -2.04
C HIS A 279 42.91 36.99 -3.02
N VAL A 280 42.36 37.51 -4.14
CA VAL A 280 41.90 38.91 -4.29
C VAL A 280 41.34 39.11 -5.71
N SER A 281 40.19 39.77 -5.79
CA SER A 281 39.54 40.28 -7.01
C SER A 281 39.94 41.73 -7.29
N LEU A 282 40.31 42.11 -8.52
CA LEU A 282 40.27 43.50 -9.02
C LEU A 282 40.08 43.57 -10.56
N PHE A 283 38.95 44.17 -10.95
CA PHE A 283 38.59 44.99 -12.12
C PHE A 283 39.48 45.04 -13.39
N ALA A 284 38.86 44.92 -14.57
CA ALA A 284 38.56 46.08 -15.46
C ALA A 284 38.02 45.71 -16.88
N ARG A 285 36.70 45.84 -17.05
CA ARG A 285 35.90 46.41 -18.16
C ARG A 285 36.58 46.78 -19.51
N LYS A 286 36.06 46.25 -20.65
CA LYS A 286 35.39 47.05 -21.74
C LYS A 286 34.71 46.22 -22.88
N HIS A 287 33.37 46.39 -22.97
CA HIS A 287 32.43 46.45 -24.13
C HIS A 287 32.68 45.78 -25.51
N ILE A 288 31.85 44.77 -25.85
CA ILE A 288 30.71 44.70 -26.83
C ILE A 288 30.82 45.49 -28.17
N PRO A 289 30.61 44.88 -29.37
CA PRO A 289 29.24 44.68 -29.92
C PRO A 289 28.87 43.35 -30.62
N ILE A 290 27.66 42.93 -30.27
CA ILE A 290 26.54 42.29 -31.00
C ILE A 290 26.76 41.84 -32.46
N GLY A 291 26.48 40.56 -32.70
CA GLY A 291 26.10 39.97 -33.99
C GLY A 291 25.41 38.63 -33.78
N ALA A 292 24.11 38.56 -34.07
CA ALA A 292 23.25 37.39 -33.88
C ALA A 292 23.51 36.29 -34.93
N ALA A 293 23.53 35.02 -34.50
CA ALA A 293 23.28 33.88 -35.36
C ALA A 293 22.78 32.69 -34.53
N THR A 294 21.46 32.54 -34.48
CA THR A 294 20.77 31.31 -34.08
C THR A 294 21.02 30.26 -35.17
N GLN A 295 21.78 29.21 -34.87
CA GLN A 295 21.86 28.03 -35.74
C GLN A 295 21.02 26.91 -35.14
N THR A 296 19.78 26.83 -35.60
CA THR A 296 18.93 25.63 -35.52
C THR A 296 19.45 24.61 -36.54
N LEU A 297 20.02 23.51 -36.05
CA LEU A 297 20.32 22.31 -36.84
C LEU A 297 19.03 21.51 -37.05
N THR A 298 18.66 21.35 -38.31
CA THR A 298 17.51 20.60 -38.83
C THR A 298 17.95 19.25 -39.38
N SER A 299 17.26 18.16 -38.98
CA SER A 299 16.94 16.93 -39.74
C SER A 299 16.36 15.83 -38.81
N PRO A 300 15.58 14.84 -39.29
CA PRO A 300 14.50 14.88 -40.26
C PRO A 300 13.17 14.38 -39.63
N VAL A 301 12.18 15.27 -39.54
CA VAL A 301 10.78 14.93 -39.28
C VAL A 301 10.12 14.79 -40.65
N SER A 302 10.02 13.57 -41.18
CA SER A 302 9.33 13.35 -42.46
C SER A 302 8.51 12.05 -42.50
N ASN A 303 8.90 11.01 -41.75
CA ASN A 303 8.15 9.74 -41.75
C ASN A 303 6.97 9.67 -40.76
N ARG A 304 6.90 10.53 -39.74
CA ARG A 304 5.80 10.48 -38.75
C ARG A 304 4.55 11.24 -39.22
N ASP A 305 4.75 12.35 -39.92
CA ASP A 305 3.63 13.16 -40.42
C ASP A 305 2.96 12.51 -41.63
N SER A 306 3.71 11.80 -42.47
CA SER A 306 3.14 11.03 -43.59
C SER A 306 2.27 9.87 -43.09
N LEU A 307 2.70 9.17 -42.04
CA LEU A 307 1.94 8.08 -41.45
C LEU A 307 0.67 8.59 -40.74
N ALA A 308 0.75 9.74 -40.08
CA ALA A 308 -0.41 10.37 -39.45
C ALA A 308 -1.45 10.82 -40.48
N GLN A 309 -1.01 11.36 -41.63
CA GLN A 309 -1.91 11.72 -42.73
C GLN A 309 -2.55 10.49 -43.38
N GLU A 310 -1.80 9.41 -43.57
CA GLU A 310 -2.32 8.17 -44.14
C GLU A 310 -3.38 7.52 -43.24
N VAL A 311 -3.12 7.49 -41.92
CA VAL A 311 -4.10 6.99 -40.92
C VAL A 311 -5.36 7.85 -40.88
N GLN A 312 -5.26 9.17 -41.08
CA GLN A 312 -6.44 10.03 -41.17
C GLN A 312 -7.23 9.81 -42.47
N GLY A 313 -6.56 9.61 -43.61
CA GLY A 313 -7.21 9.29 -44.89
C GLY A 313 -7.99 7.97 -44.83
N LEU A 314 -7.40 6.93 -44.26
CA LEU A 314 -8.05 5.63 -44.06
C LEU A 314 -9.27 5.72 -43.13
N ARG A 315 -9.20 6.54 -42.07
CA ARG A 315 -10.34 6.78 -41.17
C ARG A 315 -11.51 7.46 -41.88
N GLN A 316 -11.23 8.40 -42.78
CA GLN A 316 -12.27 9.09 -43.55
C GLN A 316 -12.93 8.15 -44.57
N GLN A 317 -12.16 7.29 -45.23
CA GLN A 317 -12.71 6.26 -46.13
C GLN A 317 -13.61 5.26 -45.39
N LEU A 318 -13.22 4.86 -44.17
CA LEU A 318 -14.05 3.96 -43.35
C LEU A 318 -15.35 4.63 -42.87
N ALA A 319 -15.32 5.94 -42.62
CA ALA A 319 -16.50 6.72 -42.25
C ALA A 319 -17.47 6.87 -43.44
N ALA A 320 -16.95 7.10 -44.65
CA ALA A 320 -17.76 7.16 -45.87
C ALA A 320 -18.44 5.82 -46.17
N LEU A 321 -17.70 4.71 -46.07
CA LEU A 321 -18.25 3.35 -46.27
C LEU A 321 -19.31 2.98 -45.21
N ARG A 322 -19.16 3.47 -43.97
CA ARG A 322 -20.18 3.30 -42.93
C ARG A 322 -21.43 4.14 -43.20
N ALA A 323 -21.26 5.38 -43.64
CA ALA A 323 -22.37 6.27 -43.97
C ALA A 323 -23.22 5.72 -45.14
N GLU A 324 -22.56 5.12 -46.14
CA GLU A 324 -23.23 4.47 -47.28
C GLU A 324 -24.00 3.20 -46.86
N ARG A 325 -23.49 2.46 -45.87
CA ARG A 325 -24.19 1.29 -45.31
C ARG A 325 -25.42 1.66 -44.47
N THR A 326 -25.47 2.86 -43.90
CA THR A 326 -26.62 3.39 -43.15
C THR A 326 -27.65 4.11 -44.01
N ALA A 327 -27.37 4.36 -45.28
CA ALA A 327 -28.26 5.07 -46.21
C ALA A 327 -28.76 4.13 -47.33
N GLY A 328 -29.36 2.99 -46.96
CA GLY A 328 -30.17 2.17 -47.87
C GLY A 328 -31.67 2.46 -47.66
N PRO A 329 -32.49 2.63 -48.72
CA PRO A 329 -33.86 3.11 -48.60
C PRO A 329 -34.78 2.04 -48.01
N GLY A 330 -35.67 2.47 -47.12
CA GLY A 330 -36.70 1.62 -46.54
C GLY A 330 -37.77 1.19 -47.56
N SER A 331 -38.17 -0.06 -47.48
CA SER A 331 -39.53 -0.52 -47.80
C SER A 331 -39.83 -1.73 -46.93
N GLY A 332 -40.90 -1.64 -46.15
CA GLY A 332 -41.19 -2.56 -45.06
C GLY A 332 -41.81 -3.89 -45.46
N GLY A 333 -42.25 -4.61 -44.42
CA GLY A 333 -43.18 -5.72 -44.52
C GLY A 333 -42.60 -7.09 -44.19
N ALA A 334 -43.13 -7.67 -43.11
CA ALA A 334 -43.36 -9.09 -42.87
C ALA A 334 -42.17 -10.01 -42.46
N SER A 335 -42.33 -10.62 -41.28
CA SER A 335 -41.90 -12.00 -41.00
C SER A 335 -42.67 -12.96 -41.94
N PRO A 336 -42.14 -14.14 -42.35
CA PRO A 336 -41.60 -15.15 -41.42
C PRO A 336 -40.35 -15.92 -41.90
N SER A 337 -39.65 -16.50 -40.90
CA SER A 337 -38.82 -17.73 -40.92
C SER A 337 -38.19 -18.24 -42.23
N ALA A 338 -36.86 -18.26 -42.30
CA ALA A 338 -36.07 -19.37 -42.86
C ALA A 338 -34.60 -19.27 -42.40
N SER A 339 -34.08 -20.42 -41.97
CA SER A 339 -32.74 -20.72 -41.50
C SER A 339 -31.63 -20.53 -42.54
N SER A 340 -30.52 -19.88 -42.15
CA SER A 340 -29.19 -20.04 -42.73
C SER A 340 -28.14 -19.98 -41.59
N PRO A 341 -27.39 -21.06 -41.29
CA PRO A 341 -26.36 -21.06 -40.26
C PRO A 341 -24.97 -20.91 -40.89
N SER A 342 -24.39 -19.71 -40.90
CA SER A 342 -22.97 -19.54 -41.29
C SER A 342 -22.33 -18.20 -40.91
N THR A 343 -22.60 -17.62 -39.74
CA THR A 343 -21.98 -16.32 -39.35
C THR A 343 -21.10 -16.36 -38.10
N ASP A 344 -21.17 -17.40 -37.26
CA ASP A 344 -20.30 -17.47 -36.06
C ASP A 344 -18.97 -18.20 -36.30
N ALA A 345 -18.94 -19.18 -37.21
CA ALA A 345 -17.72 -19.88 -37.57
C ALA A 345 -16.74 -18.95 -38.32
N ASP A 346 -17.25 -18.12 -39.22
CA ASP A 346 -16.46 -17.14 -39.99
C ASP A 346 -15.91 -16.03 -39.09
N VAL A 347 -16.68 -15.55 -38.11
CA VAL A 347 -16.20 -14.56 -37.15
C VAL A 347 -15.17 -15.18 -36.19
N GLY A 348 -15.33 -16.45 -35.83
CA GLY A 348 -14.33 -17.19 -35.05
C GLY A 348 -13.02 -17.37 -35.81
N GLU A 349 -13.09 -17.66 -37.11
CA GLU A 349 -11.90 -17.80 -37.96
C GLU A 349 -11.21 -16.45 -38.19
N LEU A 350 -11.97 -15.39 -38.48
CA LEU A 350 -11.42 -14.04 -38.59
C LEU A 350 -10.76 -13.57 -37.29
N LYS A 351 -11.30 -13.94 -36.12
CA LYS A 351 -10.66 -13.63 -34.82
C LYS A 351 -9.35 -14.39 -34.66
N ARG A 352 -9.29 -15.67 -35.06
CA ARG A 352 -8.06 -16.48 -35.03
C ARG A 352 -6.98 -15.90 -35.96
N GLU A 353 -7.33 -15.55 -37.19
CA GLU A 353 -6.40 -14.92 -38.13
C GLU A 353 -5.89 -13.57 -37.61
N MET A 354 -6.76 -12.76 -37.00
CA MET A 354 -6.36 -11.46 -36.44
C MET A 354 -5.45 -11.62 -35.23
N THR A 355 -5.63 -12.66 -34.41
CA THR A 355 -4.71 -12.97 -33.31
C THR A 355 -3.36 -13.47 -33.81
N TRP A 356 -3.33 -14.26 -34.89
CA TRP A 356 -2.09 -14.74 -35.49
C TRP A 356 -1.28 -13.59 -36.12
N LEU A 357 -1.92 -12.73 -36.91
CA LEU A 357 -1.27 -11.56 -37.51
C LEU A 357 -0.70 -10.59 -36.47
N ARG A 358 -1.37 -10.45 -35.31
CA ARG A 358 -0.87 -9.63 -34.20
C ARG A 358 0.35 -10.23 -33.52
N ALA A 359 0.37 -11.54 -33.31
CA ALA A 359 1.54 -12.23 -32.76
C ALA A 359 2.75 -12.13 -33.70
N GLU A 360 2.53 -12.24 -35.01
CA GLU A 360 3.60 -12.15 -36.01
C GLU A 360 4.16 -10.72 -36.12
N MET A 361 3.32 -9.67 -36.02
CA MET A 361 3.82 -8.29 -35.93
C MET A 361 4.69 -8.06 -34.70
N ILE A 362 4.32 -8.63 -33.55
CA ILE A 362 5.11 -8.51 -32.32
C ILE A 362 6.46 -9.22 -32.49
N ARG A 363 6.48 -10.39 -33.13
CA ARG A 363 7.71 -11.12 -33.44
C ARG A 363 8.65 -10.30 -34.33
N LEU A 364 8.14 -9.71 -35.41
CA LEU A 364 8.93 -8.88 -36.32
C LEU A 364 9.42 -7.59 -35.65
N GLN A 365 8.61 -6.98 -34.78
CA GLN A 365 9.05 -5.82 -33.99
C GLN A 365 10.17 -6.18 -33.00
N ALA A 366 10.10 -7.36 -32.38
CA ALA A 366 11.17 -7.85 -31.50
C ALA A 366 12.48 -8.13 -32.27
N GLU A 367 12.40 -8.70 -33.48
CA GLU A 367 13.59 -8.90 -34.33
C GLU A 367 14.22 -7.57 -34.78
N THR A 368 13.41 -6.53 -34.99
CA THR A 368 13.92 -5.20 -35.39
C THR A 368 14.66 -4.47 -34.26
N VAL A 369 14.39 -4.82 -32.99
CA VAL A 369 15.05 -4.24 -31.81
C VAL A 369 16.41 -4.90 -31.52
N VAL A 370 16.59 -6.17 -31.86
CA VAL A 370 17.83 -6.92 -31.62
C VAL A 370 18.98 -6.49 -32.55
N SER A 371 18.69 -5.83 -33.69
CA SER A 371 19.71 -5.47 -34.67
C SER A 371 20.38 -4.10 -34.48
N ARG A 372 20.22 -3.45 -33.32
CA ARG A 372 20.86 -2.15 -33.00
C ARG A 372 21.93 -2.30 -31.92
N GLU A 373 23.05 -2.91 -32.28
CA GLU A 373 24.27 -2.86 -31.46
C GLU A 373 24.96 -1.48 -31.68
N PRO A 374 25.29 -0.72 -30.63
CA PRO A 374 25.97 0.56 -30.77
C PRO A 374 27.46 0.33 -31.13
N PRO A 375 28.05 1.17 -32.01
CA PRO A 375 29.43 0.99 -32.43
C PRO A 375 30.40 1.17 -31.25
N PRO A 376 31.55 0.47 -31.26
CA PRO A 376 32.50 0.52 -30.16
C PRO A 376 33.03 1.94 -29.95
N ALA A 377 33.10 2.34 -28.69
CA ALA A 377 33.69 3.62 -28.29
C ALA A 377 35.16 3.64 -28.69
N TYR A 378 35.59 4.69 -29.39
CA TYR A 378 37.00 4.97 -29.58
C TYR A 378 37.53 5.70 -28.34
N ASP A 379 38.56 5.13 -27.72
CA ASP A 379 39.38 5.81 -26.71
C ASP A 379 40.12 6.99 -27.36
N MET A 380 40.09 8.14 -26.69
CA MET A 380 40.97 9.29 -26.93
C MET A 380 41.75 9.64 -25.67
#